data_AF-A0A5C4VEN3-F1
#
_entry.id   AF-A0A5C4VEN3-F1
#
_cell.length_a   1.000
_cell.length_b   1.000
_cell.length_c   1.000
_cell.angle_alpha   90.00
_cell.angle_beta   90.00
_cell.angle_gamma   90.00
#
_symmetry.space_group_name_H-M   'P 1'
#
loop_
_entity.id
_entity.type
_entity.pdbx_description
1 polymer ?
#
loop_
_entity_poly.entity_id
_entity_poly.type
_entity_poly.pdbx_seq_one_letter_code
_entity_poly.pdbx_strand_id
1 'polypeptide(L)'
;MPIPAVLVPAGGSGRADRYEITQHEAAVEVLPGIRTRLWTYGGTFPGPTIELRRGRSIIVTHRNELPVPTVVHLHGGHSPAASDGYPTDLVLPQGWPDAAHDGRDGHDGRGGHDGRGGPGPGHAGATRGRCRPG
;
A
#
# COMPACT_ATOMS: atom_id res chain seq x y z
N MET A 1 -4.43 -14.67 -24.39
CA MET A 1 -4.06 -13.72 -23.31
C MET A 1 -4.88 -14.08 -22.08
N PRO A 2 -4.27 -14.30 -20.91
CA PRO A 2 -5.01 -14.57 -19.68
C PRO A 2 -5.78 -13.31 -19.24
N ILE A 3 -7.01 -13.49 -18.77
CA ILE A 3 -7.79 -12.42 -18.11
C ILE A 3 -7.45 -12.47 -16.62
N PRO A 4 -6.98 -11.37 -16.01
CA PRO A 4 -6.70 -11.35 -14.57
C PRO A 4 -7.96 -11.64 -13.75
N ALA A 5 -7.80 -12.33 -12.62
CA ALA A 5 -8.90 -12.59 -11.70
C ALA A 5 -9.40 -11.28 -11.08
N VAL A 6 -10.70 -11.18 -10.83
CA VAL A 6 -11.29 -10.07 -10.08
C VAL A 6 -11.04 -10.29 -8.59
N LEU A 7 -10.48 -9.28 -7.92
CA LEU A 7 -10.24 -9.31 -6.47
C LEU A 7 -11.57 -9.20 -5.73
N VAL A 8 -11.80 -10.11 -4.79
CA VAL A 8 -12.96 -10.07 -3.90
C VAL A 8 -12.65 -9.19 -2.69
N PRO A 9 -13.56 -8.29 -2.27
CA PRO A 9 -13.35 -7.50 -1.07
C PRO A 9 -13.25 -8.39 0.17
N ALA A 10 -12.25 -8.13 1.02
CA ALA A 10 -12.07 -8.79 2.32
C ALA A 10 -13.17 -8.42 3.33
N GLY A 11 -13.93 -7.36 3.04
CA GLY A 11 -15.10 -6.96 3.81
C GLY A 11 -15.57 -5.57 3.42
N GLY A 12 -16.49 -5.00 4.19
CA GLY A 12 -16.98 -3.65 3.97
C GLY A 12 -17.87 -3.16 5.10
N SER A 13 -17.92 -1.85 5.29
CA SER A 13 -18.88 -1.22 6.20
C SER A 13 -19.45 0.06 5.61
N GLY A 14 -20.77 0.24 5.76
CA GLY A 14 -21.49 1.37 5.18
C GLY A 14 -21.27 1.48 3.66
N ARG A 15 -20.65 2.59 3.22
CA ARG A 15 -20.37 2.90 1.80
C ARG A 15 -18.94 2.58 1.36
N ALA A 16 -18.19 1.79 2.14
CA ALA A 16 -16.81 1.45 1.83
C ALA A 16 -16.56 -0.06 1.73
N ASP A 17 -16.03 -0.49 0.59
CA ASP A 17 -15.52 -1.85 0.41
C ASP A 17 -14.01 -1.89 0.73
N ARG A 18 -13.54 -2.97 1.36
CA ARG A 18 -12.15 -3.13 1.80
C ARG A 18 -11.50 -4.26 1.03
N TYR A 19 -10.32 -3.99 0.50
CA TYR A 19 -9.49 -4.93 -0.25
C TYR A 19 -8.12 -5.04 0.42
N GLU A 20 -7.51 -6.21 0.27
CA GLU A 20 -6.17 -6.48 0.76
C GLU A 20 -5.36 -7.08 -0.38
N ILE A 21 -4.15 -6.54 -0.61
CA ILE A 21 -3.26 -6.98 -1.68
C ILE A 21 -1.85 -7.07 -1.13
N THR A 22 -1.26 -8.27 -1.22
CA THR A 22 0.13 -8.50 -0.85
C THR A 22 1.03 -8.37 -2.06
N GLN A 23 2.02 -7.48 -1.98
CA GLN A 23 3.13 -7.39 -2.91
C GLN A 23 4.18 -8.43 -2.51
N HIS A 24 4.46 -9.41 -3.37
CA HIS A 24 5.45 -10.45 -3.10
C HIS A 24 6.04 -11.02 -4.40
N GLU A 25 7.17 -11.71 -4.27
CA GLU A 25 7.80 -12.42 -5.40
C GLU A 25 7.02 -13.70 -5.73
N ALA A 26 6.75 -13.92 -7.01
CA ALA A 26 6.12 -15.14 -7.50
C ALA A 26 6.80 -15.61 -8.79
N ALA A 27 6.90 -16.94 -8.97
CA ALA A 27 7.35 -17.54 -10.21
C ALA A 27 6.15 -17.69 -11.16
N VAL A 28 6.06 -16.85 -12.19
CA VAL A 28 4.93 -16.79 -13.13
C VAL A 28 5.39 -17.16 -14.54
N GLU A 29 4.54 -17.86 -15.27
CA GLU A 29 4.78 -18.20 -16.68
C GLU A 29 4.24 -17.10 -17.59
N VAL A 30 5.12 -16.18 -17.99
CA VAL A 30 4.78 -15.09 -18.93
C VAL A 30 4.92 -15.57 -20.37
N LEU A 31 5.96 -16.37 -20.63
CA LEU A 31 6.20 -17.03 -21.91
C LEU A 31 5.99 -18.54 -21.74
N PRO A 32 5.36 -19.23 -22.70
CA PRO A 32 5.12 -20.67 -22.60
C PRO A 32 6.39 -21.45 -22.26
N GLY A 33 6.32 -22.28 -21.22
CA GLY A 33 7.41 -23.14 -20.75
C GLY A 33 8.49 -22.45 -19.91
N ILE A 34 8.40 -21.14 -19.66
CA ILE A 34 9.42 -20.38 -18.90
C ILE A 34 8.78 -19.74 -17.66
N ARG A 35 9.22 -20.15 -16.47
CA ARG A 35 8.88 -19.47 -15.22
C ARG A 35 9.83 -18.33 -14.94
N THR A 36 9.30 -17.11 -14.93
CA THR A 36 10.02 -15.88 -14.59
C THR A 36 9.67 -15.48 -13.17
N ARG A 37 10.69 -15.16 -12.36
CA ARG A 37 10.46 -14.56 -11.04
C ARG A 37 10.06 -13.10 -11.22
N LEU A 38 8.90 -12.73 -10.68
CA LEU A 38 8.33 -11.40 -10.79
C LEU A 38 7.94 -10.88 -9.41
N TRP A 39 8.00 -9.57 -9.21
CA TRP A 39 7.28 -8.91 -8.13
C TRP A 39 5.85 -8.68 -8.57
N THR A 40 4.90 -9.16 -7.78
CA THR A 40 3.49 -9.23 -8.17
C THR A 40 2.60 -8.60 -7.13
N TYR A 41 1.41 -8.19 -7.56
CA TYR A 41 0.29 -7.92 -6.66
C TYR A 41 -0.53 -9.20 -6.56
N GLY A 42 -0.55 -9.84 -5.39
CA GLY A 42 -1.37 -11.05 -5.16
C GLY A 42 -0.89 -12.32 -5.85
N GLY A 43 0.38 -12.41 -6.26
CA GLY A 43 0.98 -13.65 -6.76
C GLY A 43 0.78 -13.89 -8.26
N THR A 44 0.13 -12.97 -8.98
CA THR A 44 -0.20 -13.12 -10.40
C THR A 44 0.40 -12.00 -11.26
N PHE A 45 0.54 -12.27 -12.55
CA PHE A 45 0.89 -11.27 -13.55
C PHE A 45 -0.04 -11.36 -14.78
N PRO A 46 -0.76 -10.28 -15.14
CA PRO A 46 -0.95 -9.06 -14.36
C PRO A 46 -1.54 -9.32 -12.95
N GLY A 47 -1.42 -8.33 -12.05
CA GLY A 47 -2.11 -8.38 -10.77
C GLY A 47 -3.63 -8.44 -10.93
N PRO A 48 -4.38 -8.78 -9.87
CA PRO A 48 -5.83 -8.94 -9.96
C PRO A 48 -6.52 -7.62 -10.30
N THR A 49 -7.65 -7.71 -11.00
CA THR A 49 -8.50 -6.57 -11.33
C THR A 49 -9.36 -6.19 -10.13
N ILE A 50 -9.40 -4.91 -9.77
CA ILE A 50 -10.36 -4.39 -8.79
C ILE A 50 -11.52 -3.75 -9.55
N GLU A 51 -12.73 -4.28 -9.37
CA GLU A 51 -13.94 -3.71 -9.95
C GLU A 51 -14.67 -2.82 -8.94
N LEU A 52 -14.98 -1.59 -9.35
CA LEU A 52 -15.56 -0.57 -8.48
C LEU A 52 -16.93 -0.14 -8.95
N ARG A 53 -17.79 0.25 -8.01
CA ARG A 53 -19.08 0.87 -8.29
C ARG A 53 -19.02 2.36 -7.97
N ARG A 54 -19.51 3.19 -8.89
CA ARG A 54 -19.63 4.63 -8.71
C ARG A 54 -20.35 4.99 -7.40
N GLY A 55 -19.85 6.01 -6.70
CA GLY A 55 -20.44 6.49 -5.44
C GLY A 55 -20.15 5.61 -4.21
N ARG A 56 -19.41 4.51 -4.35
CA ARG A 56 -18.85 3.73 -3.23
C ARG A 56 -17.38 4.02 -3.09
N SER A 57 -16.94 4.37 -1.89
CA SER A 57 -15.51 4.46 -1.62
C SER A 57 -14.91 3.07 -1.46
N ILE A 58 -13.60 2.95 -1.64
CA ILE A 58 -12.87 1.74 -1.28
C ILE A 58 -11.68 2.06 -0.41
N ILE A 59 -11.25 1.05 0.35
CA ILE A 59 -9.96 1.05 1.05
C ILE A 59 -9.16 -0.14 0.53
N VAL A 60 -8.00 0.13 -0.06
CA VAL A 60 -7.04 -0.93 -0.42
C VAL A 60 -5.91 -0.89 0.59
N THR A 61 -5.66 -2.03 1.22
CA THR A 61 -4.53 -2.21 2.14
C THR A 61 -3.45 -2.95 1.38
N HIS A 62 -2.32 -2.28 1.16
CA HIS A 62 -1.14 -2.89 0.56
C HIS A 62 -0.24 -3.45 1.64
N ARG A 63 0.08 -4.74 1.55
CA ARG A 63 1.10 -5.40 2.39
C ARG A 63 2.33 -5.63 1.54
N ASN A 64 3.46 -5.05 1.93
CA ASN A 64 4.71 -5.19 1.19
C ASN A 64 5.58 -6.30 1.78
N GLU A 65 5.75 -7.41 1.07
CA GLU A 65 6.68 -8.50 1.41
C GLU A 65 7.90 -8.53 0.48
N LEU A 66 8.10 -7.47 -0.31
CA LEU A 66 9.28 -7.31 -1.16
C LEU A 66 10.47 -6.80 -0.34
N PRO A 67 11.72 -6.98 -0.82
CA PRO A 67 12.90 -6.57 -0.08
C PRO A 67 13.16 -5.05 -0.12
N VAL A 68 12.24 -4.23 -0.66
CA VAL A 68 12.41 -2.78 -0.82
C VAL A 68 11.10 -2.03 -0.55
N PRO A 69 11.16 -0.77 -0.08
CA PRO A 69 10.00 0.11 -0.04
C PRO A 69 9.35 0.29 -1.41
N THR A 70 8.03 0.43 -1.43
CA THR A 70 7.26 0.67 -2.67
C THR A 70 6.32 1.86 -2.51
N VAL A 71 5.76 2.34 -3.61
CA VAL A 71 4.66 3.31 -3.64
C VAL A 71 3.62 2.78 -4.64
N VAL A 72 2.34 2.94 -4.31
CA VAL A 72 1.23 2.56 -5.19
C VAL A 72 0.42 3.79 -5.53
N HIS A 73 0.26 4.07 -6.82
CA HIS A 73 -0.56 5.14 -7.36
C HIS A 73 -1.72 4.54 -8.17
N LEU A 74 -2.95 4.93 -7.84
CA LEU A 74 -4.12 4.60 -8.66
C LEU A 74 -4.24 5.63 -9.78
N HIS A 75 -3.62 5.35 -10.92
CA HIS A 75 -3.67 6.25 -12.06
C HIS A 75 -5.12 6.48 -12.53
N GLY A 76 -5.51 7.75 -12.64
CA GLY A 76 -6.86 8.17 -13.00
C GLY A 76 -7.89 8.10 -11.85
N GLY A 77 -7.48 7.68 -10.65
CA GLY A 77 -8.33 7.71 -9.46
C GLY A 77 -8.49 9.11 -8.87
N HIS A 78 -9.64 9.37 -8.23
CA HIS A 78 -9.83 10.57 -7.42
C HIS A 78 -9.58 10.24 -5.94
N SER A 79 -8.32 10.39 -5.54
CA SER A 79 -7.82 10.05 -4.21
C SER A 79 -7.38 11.31 -3.45
N PRO A 80 -7.58 11.39 -2.13
CA PRO A 80 -6.93 12.43 -1.31
C PRO A 80 -5.41 12.33 -1.40
N ALA A 81 -4.70 13.44 -1.23
CA ALA A 81 -3.23 13.50 -1.34
C ALA A 81 -2.51 12.40 -0.51
N ALA A 82 -2.92 12.19 0.74
CA ALA A 82 -2.38 11.16 1.63
C ALA A 82 -2.65 9.70 1.21
N SER A 83 -3.33 9.48 0.08
CA SER A 83 -3.65 8.16 -0.48
C SER A 83 -3.39 8.10 -1.98
N ASP A 84 -2.77 9.13 -2.56
CA ASP A 84 -2.56 9.22 -4.00
C ASP A 84 -1.31 8.47 -4.46
N GLY A 85 -0.37 8.19 -3.55
CA GLY A 85 0.90 7.55 -3.89
C GLY A 85 1.96 8.56 -4.29
N TYR A 86 2.14 9.59 -3.46
CA TYR A 86 3.25 10.52 -3.62
C TYR A 86 4.59 9.74 -3.53
N PRO A 87 5.63 10.08 -4.32
CA PRO A 87 6.82 9.23 -4.45
C PRO A 87 7.59 8.92 -3.15
N THR A 88 7.38 9.70 -2.09
CA THR A 88 8.00 9.48 -0.78
C THR A 88 7.05 8.89 0.28
N ASP A 89 5.79 8.63 -0.07
CA ASP A 89 4.79 8.02 0.81
C ASP A 89 4.90 6.49 0.74
N LEU A 90 5.97 5.98 1.33
CA LEU A 90 6.40 4.59 1.16
C LEU A 90 5.49 3.58 1.88
N VAL A 91 5.22 2.46 1.22
CA VAL A 91 4.80 1.19 1.81
C VAL A 91 6.07 0.40 2.16
N LEU A 92 6.42 0.35 3.45
CA LEU A 92 7.63 -0.32 3.91
C LEU A 92 7.47 -1.86 3.91
N PRO A 93 8.53 -2.63 3.61
CA PRO A 93 8.54 -4.07 3.76
C PRO A 93 8.14 -4.53 5.17
N GLN A 94 7.58 -5.73 5.27
CA GLN A 94 7.34 -6.36 6.57
C GLN A 94 8.67 -6.51 7.33
N GLY A 95 8.72 -5.97 8.55
CA GLY A 95 9.93 -6.02 9.39
C GLY A 95 11.07 -5.08 8.94
N TRP A 96 10.80 -4.11 8.05
CA TRP A 96 11.79 -3.10 7.68
C TRP A 96 12.22 -2.28 8.90
N PRO A 97 13.53 -2.07 9.14
CA PRO A 97 13.98 -1.20 10.22
C PRO A 97 13.51 0.23 9.93
N ASP A 98 12.79 0.84 10.87
CA ASP A 98 12.43 2.25 10.76
C ASP A 98 13.71 3.08 10.69
N ALA A 99 13.95 3.78 9.57
CA ALA A 99 15.07 4.71 9.42
C ALA A 99 14.86 6.03 10.18
N ALA A 100 14.25 5.96 11.37
CA ALA A 100 13.80 7.14 12.11
C ALA A 100 14.07 7.01 13.61
N HIS A 101 15.28 6.60 14.02
CA HIS A 101 15.77 6.79 15.41
C HIS A 101 17.31 6.89 15.48
N ASP A 102 17.98 7.47 14.48
CA ASP A 102 19.33 8.01 14.67
C ASP A 102 19.23 9.40 15.32
N GLY A 103 19.06 9.37 16.64
CA GLY A 103 19.15 10.54 17.51
C GLY A 103 20.46 11.28 17.25
N ARG A 104 20.36 12.42 16.57
CA ARG A 104 21.39 13.45 16.62
C ARG A 104 21.33 14.11 17.99
N ASP A 105 22.14 13.61 18.91
CA ASP A 105 22.61 14.40 20.04
C ASP A 105 23.43 15.58 19.50
N GLY A 106 22.89 16.79 19.64
CA GLY A 106 23.63 18.03 19.40
C GLY A 106 22.86 19.11 18.66
N HIS A 107 21.96 19.80 19.36
CA HIS A 107 22.14 21.24 19.58
C HIS A 107 21.16 21.76 20.63
N ASP A 108 21.73 22.31 21.70
CA ASP A 108 21.02 22.95 22.79
C ASP A 108 20.35 24.24 22.28
N GLY A 109 19.02 24.29 22.34
CA GLY A 109 18.22 25.46 21.98
C GLY A 109 16.88 25.42 22.68
N ARG A 110 16.72 26.26 23.69
CA ARG A 110 15.53 26.36 24.56
C ARG A 110 14.33 26.97 23.82
N GLY A 111 13.13 26.51 24.18
CA GLY A 111 11.82 27.14 23.93
C GLY A 111 10.92 26.26 23.07
N GLY A 112 9.67 25.93 23.40
CA GLY A 112 8.79 26.29 24.50
C GLY A 112 7.38 25.81 24.10
N HIS A 113 6.83 24.90 24.90
CA HIS A 113 5.41 24.55 25.08
C HIS A 113 4.50 24.03 23.94
N ASP A 114 3.54 23.23 24.42
CA ASP A 114 2.23 22.77 23.89
C ASP A 114 2.05 22.09 22.51
N GLY A 115 1.99 20.75 22.55
CA GLY A 115 1.30 19.93 21.56
C GLY A 115 1.09 18.49 22.02
N ARG A 116 0.02 18.22 22.78
CA ARG A 116 -0.39 16.85 23.14
C ARG A 116 -0.93 16.13 21.90
N GLY A 117 -0.37 14.98 21.58
CA GLY A 117 -0.94 14.04 20.60
C GLY A 117 0.10 13.10 20.00
N GLY A 118 0.75 12.27 20.82
CA GLY A 118 1.66 11.24 20.32
C GLY A 118 0.89 10.17 19.54
N PRO A 119 1.39 9.68 18.39
CA PRO A 119 0.85 8.48 17.78
C PRO A 119 1.23 7.27 18.64
N GLY A 120 0.21 6.51 19.07
CA GLY A 120 0.38 5.26 19.80
C GLY A 120 1.09 4.19 18.97
N PRO A 121 1.57 3.11 19.63
CA PRO A 121 2.44 2.14 18.98
C PRO A 121 1.65 1.13 18.15
N GLY A 122 2.19 0.81 16.98
CA GLY A 122 1.97 -0.47 16.29
C GLY A 122 1.12 -0.40 15.03
N HIS A 123 1.75 -0.24 13.87
CA HIS A 123 1.16 -0.67 12.61
C HIS A 123 2.24 -1.27 11.70
N ALA A 124 2.16 -2.59 11.50
CA ALA A 124 2.77 -3.29 10.37
C ALA A 124 2.48 -2.50 9.08
N GLY A 125 3.47 -2.38 8.19
CA GLY A 125 3.52 -1.50 7.00
C GLY A 125 2.36 -1.63 6.01
N ALA A 126 1.19 -1.18 6.43
CA ALA A 126 -0.08 -1.29 5.73
C ALA A 126 -0.61 0.13 5.52
N THR A 127 -0.28 0.72 4.37
CA THR A 127 -0.79 2.03 3.99
C THR A 127 -2.23 1.87 3.52
N ARG A 128 -3.17 2.52 4.21
CA ARG A 128 -4.61 2.46 3.90
C ARG A 128 -4.96 3.61 2.95
N GLY A 129 -5.16 3.31 1.67
CA GLY A 129 -5.60 4.31 0.68
C GLY A 129 -7.12 4.37 0.57
N ARG A 130 -7.73 5.55 0.72
CA ARG A 130 -9.17 5.76 0.41
C ARG A 130 -9.33 6.28 -1.02
N CYS A 131 -9.97 5.51 -1.89
CA CYS A 131 -10.27 5.93 -3.25
C CYS A 131 -11.78 6.13 -3.45
N ARG A 132 -12.18 7.13 -4.23
CA ARG A 132 -13.55 7.27 -4.75
C ARG A 132 -13.53 7.16 -6.29
N PRO A 133 -14.37 6.31 -6.89
CA PRO A 133 -14.60 6.36 -8.33
C PRO A 133 -15.37 7.63 -8.70
N GLY A 134 -14.99 8.27 -9.83
CA GLY A 134 -15.65 9.46 -10.40
C GLY A 134 -17.07 9.22 -10.89
#